data_AF-A0A820PES5-F1
#
_entry.id   AF-A0A820PES5-F1
#
_cell.length_a   1.000
_cell.length_b   1.000
_cell.length_c   1.000
_cell.angle_alpha   90.00
_cell.angle_beta   90.00
_cell.angle_gamma   90.00
#
_symmetry.space_group_name_H-M   'P 1'
#
loop_
_entity.id
_entity.type
_entity.pdbx_description
1 polymer ?
#
loop_
_entity_poly.entity_id
_entity_poly.type
_entity_poly.pdbx_seq_one_letter_code
_entity_poly.pdbx_strand_id
1 'polypeptide(L)'
;IYYFSVRLTYIKSAVTRNESEKTINSIIDQVLTTEKLDLIENFYDITLNALKEAKNNRLWFKVYLKLGKIYEEKQDYVKLQKIIKELYNSCETPEGIDNQNRGTQLLEIYALEIQMHTSQKNNKRLKQLYEASLHIKSAIPHPLIM
;
A
#
# COMPACT_ATOMS: atom_id res chain seq x y z
N ILE A 1 22.35 -1.38 -4.69
CA ILE A 1 21.97 -2.15 -3.47
C ILE A 1 22.55 -1.50 -2.21
N TYR A 2 23.88 -1.32 -2.10
CA TYR A 2 24.53 -0.71 -0.93
C TYR A 2 24.08 0.73 -0.59
N TYR A 3 23.75 1.53 -1.60
CA TYR A 3 23.29 2.91 -1.39
C TYR A 3 21.90 2.98 -0.73
N PHE A 4 21.05 1.99 -0.98
CA PHE A 4 19.69 1.92 -0.43
C PHE A 4 19.67 1.42 1.01
N SER A 5 20.50 0.43 1.35
CA SER A 5 20.63 -0.06 2.72
C SER A 5 21.15 1.02 3.67
N VAL A 6 22.12 1.84 3.23
CA VAL A 6 22.63 2.96 4.04
C VAL A 6 21.52 3.99 4.29
N ARG A 7 20.78 4.43 3.27
CA ARG A 7 19.64 5.38 3.43
C ARG A 7 18.53 4.84 4.34
N LEU A 8 18.21 3.55 4.27
CA LEU A 8 17.23 2.90 5.16
C LEU A 8 17.75 2.77 6.60
N THR A 9 19.06 2.65 6.79
CA THR A 9 19.68 2.67 8.12
C THR A 9 19.60 4.06 8.75
N TYR A 10 19.74 5.13 7.96
CA TYR A 10 19.49 6.50 8.42
C TYR A 10 18.04 6.74 8.84
N ILE A 11 17.07 6.13 8.13
CA ILE A 11 15.64 6.16 8.50
C ILE A 11 15.39 5.52 9.87
N LYS A 12 16.18 4.51 10.28
CA LYS A 12 16.09 3.87 11.60
C LYS A 12 16.66 4.71 12.74
N SER A 13 17.65 5.57 12.49
CA SER A 13 18.48 6.14 13.57
C SER A 13 18.33 7.63 13.84
N ALA A 14 17.89 8.46 12.87
CA ALA A 14 18.11 9.91 13.02
C ALA A 14 17.10 10.87 12.37
N VAL A 15 15.91 10.43 11.91
CA VAL A 15 15.03 11.32 11.15
C VAL A 15 13.59 11.34 11.64
N THR A 16 13.01 12.54 11.65
CA THR A 16 11.60 12.75 11.95
C THR A 16 10.72 12.00 10.94
N ARG A 17 9.53 11.58 11.39
CA ARG A 17 8.59 10.75 10.61
C ARG A 17 8.31 11.30 9.19
N ASN A 18 8.25 12.63 9.04
CA ASN A 18 8.03 13.29 7.74
C ASN A 18 9.22 13.16 6.77
N GLU A 19 10.45 13.19 7.27
CA GLU A 19 11.64 13.10 6.41
C GLU A 19 11.86 11.67 5.92
N SER A 20 11.47 10.67 6.73
CA SER A 20 11.40 9.28 6.28
C SER A 20 10.41 9.09 5.13
N GLU A 21 9.23 9.73 5.19
CA GLU A 21 8.22 9.69 4.13
C GLU A 21 8.71 10.33 2.83
N LYS A 22 9.35 11.51 2.91
CA LYS A 22 9.95 12.18 1.73
C LYS A 22 11.03 11.34 1.09
N THR A 23 11.92 10.76 1.91
CA THR A 23 13.04 9.96 1.42
C THR A 23 12.53 8.68 0.74
N ILE A 24 11.56 8.00 1.34
CA ILE A 24 10.95 6.80 0.75
C ILE A 24 10.25 7.14 -0.57
N ASN A 25 9.47 8.22 -0.62
CA ASN A 25 8.81 8.64 -1.86
C ASN A 25 9.84 8.98 -2.96
N SER A 26 10.86 9.77 -2.64
CA SER A 26 11.93 10.12 -3.58
C SER A 26 12.64 8.87 -4.13
N ILE A 27 12.87 7.85 -3.28
CA ILE A 27 13.48 6.61 -3.73
C ILE A 27 12.52 5.81 -4.62
N ILE A 28 11.24 5.71 -4.25
CA ILE A 28 10.22 5.04 -5.07
C ILE A 28 10.18 5.66 -6.47
N ASP A 29 10.16 7.00 -6.57
CA ASP A 29 10.11 7.70 -7.84
C ASP A 29 11.38 7.44 -8.70
N GLN A 30 12.55 7.39 -8.07
CA GLN A 30 13.81 7.03 -8.75
C GLN A 30 13.82 5.56 -9.22
N VAL A 31 13.31 4.66 -8.39
CA VAL A 31 13.25 3.22 -8.66
C VAL A 31 12.26 2.93 -9.79
N LEU A 32 11.13 3.65 -9.84
CA LEU A 32 10.17 3.61 -10.94
C LEU A 32 10.78 4.06 -12.27
N THR A 33 11.65 5.06 -12.26
CA THR A 33 12.35 5.55 -13.48
C THR A 33 13.36 4.53 -14.01
N THR A 34 13.82 3.59 -13.16
CA THR A 34 14.90 2.67 -13.51
C THR A 34 14.41 1.43 -14.28
N GLU A 35 13.10 1.17 -14.35
CA GLU A 35 12.41 0.03 -15.02
C GLU A 35 12.91 -1.40 -14.68
N LYS A 36 13.94 -1.54 -13.84
CA LYS A 36 14.51 -2.81 -13.41
C LYS A 36 13.65 -3.47 -12.34
N LEU A 37 12.82 -4.42 -12.77
CA LEU A 37 11.89 -5.19 -11.93
C LEU A 37 12.56 -5.79 -10.69
N ASP A 38 13.72 -6.43 -10.85
CA ASP A 38 14.43 -7.08 -9.73
C ASP A 38 14.90 -6.08 -8.67
N LEU A 39 15.24 -4.85 -9.07
CA LEU A 39 15.61 -3.79 -8.13
C LEU A 39 14.39 -3.20 -7.44
N ILE A 40 13.26 -3.13 -8.15
CA ILE A 40 11.97 -2.70 -7.60
C ILE A 40 11.56 -3.67 -6.48
N GLU A 41 11.50 -4.97 -6.75
CA GLU A 41 11.06 -5.97 -5.76
C GLU A 41 11.95 -5.99 -4.53
N ASN A 42 13.27 -6.06 -4.72
CA ASN A 42 14.22 -6.01 -3.60
C ASN A 42 14.12 -4.71 -2.79
N PHE A 43 13.91 -3.57 -3.45
CA PHE A 43 13.75 -2.30 -2.75
C PHE A 43 12.49 -2.27 -1.88
N TYR A 44 11.37 -2.74 -2.43
CA TYR A 44 10.12 -2.81 -1.68
C TYR A 44 10.24 -3.76 -0.49
N ASP A 45 10.84 -4.95 -0.64
CA ASP A 45 11.04 -5.88 0.49
C ASP A 45 11.87 -5.27 1.62
N ILE A 46 13.00 -4.62 1.30
CA ILE A 46 13.85 -3.99 2.32
C ILE A 46 13.12 -2.81 2.97
N THR A 47 12.42 -2.00 2.18
CA THR A 47 11.68 -0.83 2.70
C THR A 47 10.51 -1.25 3.59
N LEU A 48 9.77 -2.28 3.20
CA LEU A 48 8.64 -2.80 3.97
C LEU A 48 9.11 -3.44 5.27
N ASN A 49 10.22 -4.18 5.26
CA ASN A 49 10.83 -4.72 6.48
C ASN A 49 11.30 -3.60 7.41
N ALA A 50 11.98 -2.58 6.87
CA ALA A 50 12.41 -1.42 7.65
C ALA A 50 11.22 -0.65 8.26
N LEU A 51 10.13 -0.47 7.52
CA LEU A 51 8.91 0.19 8.00
C LEU A 51 8.16 -0.63 9.05
N LYS A 52 8.15 -1.95 8.92
CA LYS A 52 7.58 -2.88 9.91
C LYS A 52 8.34 -2.81 11.22
N GLU A 53 9.67 -2.82 11.17
CA GLU A 53 10.53 -2.65 12.34
C GLU A 53 10.39 -1.26 12.98
N ALA A 54 10.22 -0.21 12.17
CA ALA A 54 9.99 1.15 12.65
C ALA A 54 8.57 1.39 13.20
N LYS A 55 7.70 0.37 13.25
CA LYS A 55 6.29 0.44 13.67
C LYS A 55 5.50 1.57 12.99
N ASN A 56 5.83 1.89 11.75
CA ASN A 56 5.25 3.02 11.04
C ASN A 56 4.12 2.57 10.09
N ASN A 57 3.05 2.03 10.69
CA ASN A 57 1.92 1.39 9.98
C ASN A 57 1.29 2.28 8.90
N ARG A 58 1.22 3.60 9.13
CA ARG A 58 0.66 4.55 8.16
C ARG A 58 1.47 4.64 6.87
N LEU A 59 2.80 4.76 6.97
CA LEU A 59 3.67 4.79 5.79
C LEU A 59 3.76 3.43 5.12
N TRP A 60 3.84 2.37 5.94
CA TRP A 60 3.81 0.99 5.48
C TRP A 60 2.60 0.72 4.57
N PHE A 61 1.41 1.17 4.99
CA PHE A 61 0.17 1.03 4.21
C PHE A 61 0.25 1.77 2.87
N LYS A 62 0.70 3.03 2.86
CA LYS A 62 0.85 3.82 1.63
C LYS A 62 1.85 3.19 0.65
N VAL A 63 2.95 2.65 1.15
CA VAL A 63 3.98 1.99 0.33
C VAL A 63 3.42 0.69 -0.27
N TYR A 64 2.69 -0.10 0.52
CA TYR A 64 2.01 -1.29 0.01
C TYR A 64 0.95 -0.98 -1.07
N LEU A 65 0.17 0.10 -0.91
CA LEU A 65 -0.77 0.53 -1.94
C LEU A 65 -0.08 0.95 -3.24
N LYS A 66 1.02 1.70 -3.14
CA LYS A 66 1.83 2.06 -4.33
C LYS A 66 2.36 0.81 -5.03
N LEU A 67 2.87 -0.15 -4.26
CA LEU A 67 3.35 -1.43 -4.79
C LEU A 67 2.23 -2.22 -5.48
N GLY A 68 1.04 -2.26 -4.89
CA GLY A 68 -0.13 -2.91 -5.48
C GLY A 68 -0.51 -2.30 -6.83
N LYS A 69 -0.53 -0.97 -6.97
CA LYS A 69 -0.80 -0.31 -8.26
C LYS A 69 0.20 -0.70 -9.35
N ILE A 70 1.49 -0.79 -9.01
CA ILE A 70 2.53 -1.21 -9.96
C ILE A 70 2.30 -2.66 -10.43
N TYR A 71 1.90 -3.56 -9.53
CA TYR A 71 1.60 -4.95 -9.91
C TYR A 71 0.31 -5.07 -10.71
N GLU A 72 -0.67 -4.18 -10.49
CA GLU A 72 -1.88 -4.08 -11.31
C GLU A 72 -1.55 -3.64 -12.74
N GLU A 73 -0.73 -2.58 -12.90
CA GLU A 73 -0.22 -2.12 -14.20
C GLU A 73 0.56 -3.21 -14.95
N LYS A 74 1.27 -4.06 -14.21
CA LYS A 74 2.03 -5.21 -14.75
C LYS A 74 1.20 -6.48 -14.96
N GLN A 75 -0.07 -6.47 -14.54
CA GLN A 75 -0.96 -7.63 -14.56
C GLN A 75 -0.45 -8.85 -13.77
N ASP A 76 0.43 -8.65 -12.77
CA ASP A 76 0.87 -9.72 -11.86
C ASP A 76 -0.11 -9.86 -10.69
N TYR A 77 -1.20 -10.56 -10.97
CA TYR A 77 -2.29 -10.73 -10.01
C TYR A 77 -1.92 -11.63 -8.82
N VAL A 78 -0.93 -12.50 -8.97
CA VAL A 78 -0.51 -13.41 -7.89
C VAL A 78 0.18 -12.62 -6.78
N LYS A 79 1.09 -11.72 -7.15
CA LYS A 79 1.74 -10.83 -6.18
C LYS A 79 0.78 -9.78 -5.64
N LEU A 80 -0.10 -9.25 -6.48
CA LEU A 80 -1.14 -8.30 -6.07
C LEU A 80 -2.05 -8.86 -4.98
N GLN A 81 -2.50 -10.11 -5.12
CA GLN A 81 -3.36 -10.75 -4.12
C GLN A 81 -2.65 -10.95 -2.77
N LYS A 82 -1.34 -11.23 -2.76
CA LYS A 82 -0.55 -11.28 -1.52
C LYS A 82 -0.51 -9.92 -0.83
N ILE A 83 -0.30 -8.84 -1.59
CA ILE A 83 -0.29 -7.48 -1.07
C ILE A 83 -1.63 -7.10 -0.46
N ILE A 84 -2.73 -7.38 -1.16
CA ILE A 84 -4.08 -7.11 -0.68
C ILE A 84 -4.33 -7.82 0.66
N LYS A 85 -3.89 -9.08 0.78
CA LYS A 85 -4.02 -9.84 2.03
C LYS A 85 -3.25 -9.20 3.19
N GLU A 86 -2.02 -8.75 2.95
CA GLU A 86 -1.22 -8.02 3.95
C GLU A 86 -1.87 -6.68 4.34
N LEU A 87 -2.44 -5.96 3.37
CA LEU A 87 -3.19 -4.72 3.62
C LEU A 87 -4.42 -4.98 4.52
N TYR A 88 -5.20 -6.03 4.24
CA TYR A 88 -6.33 -6.41 5.11
C TYR A 88 -5.88 -6.75 6.54
N ASN A 89 -4.81 -7.54 6.69
CA ASN A 89 -4.26 -7.88 8.00
C ASN A 89 -3.86 -6.62 8.80
N SER A 90 -3.31 -5.61 8.12
CA SER A 90 -2.95 -4.34 8.77
C SER A 90 -4.17 -3.54 9.26
N CYS A 91 -5.34 -3.74 8.64
CA CYS A 91 -6.60 -3.14 9.05
C CYS A 91 -7.31 -3.94 10.16
N GLU A 92 -6.94 -5.19 10.43
CA GLU A 92 -7.54 -6.06 11.46
C GLU A 92 -6.85 -5.96 12.83
N THR A 93 -5.64 -5.38 12.92
CA THR A 93 -4.90 -5.29 14.18
C THR A 93 -5.67 -4.51 15.28
N PRO A 94 -5.73 -5.03 16.53
CA PRO A 94 -6.70 -4.62 17.56
C PRO A 94 -6.35 -3.33 18.33
N GLU A 95 -5.35 -2.55 17.92
CA GLU A 95 -4.97 -1.33 18.63
C GLU A 95 -5.75 -0.11 18.11
N GLY A 96 -7.03 -0.06 18.47
CA GLY A 96 -7.69 1.10 19.10
C GLY A 96 -7.60 2.51 18.48
N ILE A 97 -7.21 2.72 17.23
CA ILE A 97 -7.12 4.08 16.67
C ILE A 97 -7.95 4.22 15.39
N ASP A 98 -9.17 4.73 15.62
CA ASP A 98 -10.01 5.48 14.70
C ASP A 98 -10.75 4.66 13.63
N ASN A 99 -11.99 4.26 13.98
CA ASN A 99 -12.95 3.61 13.07
C ASN A 99 -13.12 4.36 11.74
N GLN A 100 -12.81 5.66 11.72
CA GLN A 100 -12.88 6.52 10.55
C GLN A 100 -11.73 6.30 9.56
N ASN A 101 -10.48 6.21 10.06
CA ASN A 101 -9.30 5.96 9.22
C ASN A 101 -9.32 4.55 8.62
N ARG A 102 -9.84 3.57 9.37
CA ARG A 102 -10.05 2.20 8.90
C ARG A 102 -11.00 2.14 7.71
N GLY A 103 -12.08 2.92 7.73
CA GLY A 103 -13.03 3.01 6.61
C GLY A 103 -12.36 3.51 5.33
N THR A 104 -11.57 4.57 5.43
CA THR A 104 -10.82 5.12 4.28
C THR A 104 -9.79 4.12 3.74
N GLN A 105 -9.04 3.45 4.62
CA GLN A 105 -8.07 2.42 4.23
C GLN A 105 -8.73 1.24 3.52
N LEU A 106 -9.86 0.75 4.05
CA LEU A 106 -10.62 -0.34 3.42
C LEU A 106 -11.15 0.06 2.04
N LEU A 107 -11.61 1.30 1.85
CA LEU A 107 -12.02 1.79 0.53
C LEU A 107 -10.86 1.81 -0.47
N GLU A 108 -9.65 2.18 -0.03
CA GLU A 108 -8.45 2.14 -0.89
C GLU A 108 -8.10 0.69 -1.29
N ILE A 109 -8.25 -0.27 -0.38
CA ILE A 109 -8.06 -1.71 -0.67
C ILE A 109 -9.12 -2.20 -1.66
N TYR A 110 -10.39 -1.88 -1.42
CA TYR A 110 -11.49 -2.26 -2.32
C TYR A 110 -11.33 -1.66 -3.71
N ALA A 111 -10.88 -0.41 -3.82
CA ALA A 111 -10.62 0.20 -5.12
C ALA A 111 -9.57 -0.60 -5.91
N LEU A 112 -8.51 -1.05 -5.24
CA LEU A 112 -7.43 -1.81 -5.84
C LEU A 112 -7.87 -3.25 -6.20
N GLU A 113 -8.70 -3.90 -5.38
CA GLU A 113 -9.34 -5.18 -5.72
C GLU A 113 -10.35 -5.07 -6.87
N ILE A 114 -11.11 -3.98 -6.94
CA ILE A 114 -12.04 -3.69 -8.04
C ILE A 114 -11.25 -3.53 -9.34
N GLN A 115 -10.15 -2.78 -9.33
CA GLN A 115 -9.28 -2.65 -10.51
C GLN A 115 -8.75 -4.01 -10.96
N MET A 116 -8.20 -4.79 -10.03
CA MET A 116 -7.73 -6.15 -10.29
C MET A 116 -8.82 -7.03 -10.93
N HIS A 117 -10.00 -7.10 -10.33
CA HIS A 117 -11.09 -7.96 -10.81
C HIS A 117 -11.74 -7.44 -12.09
N THR A 118 -11.70 -6.13 -12.35
CA THR A 118 -12.11 -5.53 -13.61
C THR A 118 -11.19 -5.98 -14.74
N SER A 119 -9.88 -5.92 -14.52
CA SER A 119 -8.88 -6.42 -15.46
C SER A 119 -9.01 -7.93 -15.71
N GLN A 120 -9.39 -8.72 -14.68
CA GLN A 120 -9.68 -10.16 -14.79
C GLN A 120 -11.08 -10.51 -15.31
N LYS A 121 -11.96 -9.54 -15.57
CA LYS A 121 -13.38 -9.74 -15.94
C LYS A 121 -14.19 -10.58 -14.95
N ASN A 122 -13.84 -10.57 -13.66
CA ASN A 122 -14.53 -11.35 -12.63
C ASN A 122 -15.74 -10.59 -12.05
N ASN A 123 -16.84 -10.57 -12.78
CA ASN A 123 -18.06 -9.82 -12.44
C ASN A 123 -18.72 -10.25 -11.12
N LYS A 124 -18.53 -11.50 -10.66
CA LYS A 124 -19.10 -11.97 -9.39
C LYS A 124 -18.42 -11.31 -8.19
N ARG A 125 -17.09 -11.26 -8.20
CA ARG A 125 -16.30 -10.63 -7.14
C ARG A 125 -16.48 -9.11 -7.12
N LEU A 126 -16.59 -8.48 -8.29
CA LEU A 126 -16.86 -7.04 -8.39
C LEU A 126 -18.16 -6.63 -7.69
N LYS A 127 -19.25 -7.38 -7.89
CA LYS A 127 -20.52 -7.10 -7.20
C LYS A 127 -20.40 -7.21 -5.68
N GLN A 128 -19.73 -8.25 -5.20
CA GLN A 128 -19.51 -8.46 -3.76
C GLN A 128 -18.68 -7.32 -3.14
N LEU A 129 -17.65 -6.86 -3.83
CA LEU A 129 -16.81 -5.76 -3.35
C LEU A 129 -17.53 -4.42 -3.38
N TYR A 130 -18.37 -4.19 -4.39
CA TYR A 130 -19.20 -3.01 -4.48
C TYR A 130 -20.24 -2.96 -3.35
N GLU A 131 -20.91 -4.08 -3.06
CA GLU A 131 -21.82 -4.17 -1.91
C GLU A 131 -21.07 -3.97 -0.58
N ALA A 132 -19.88 -4.57 -0.44
CA ALA A 132 -19.04 -4.39 0.74
C ALA A 132 -18.57 -2.93 0.94
N SER A 133 -18.29 -2.19 -0.13
CA SER A 133 -17.89 -0.79 -0.04
C SER A 133 -19.05 0.12 0.38
N LEU A 134 -20.29 -0.17 -0.04
CA LEU A 134 -21.50 0.54 0.39
C LEU A 134 -21.79 0.41 1.89
N HIS A 135 -21.33 -0.68 2.52
CA HIS A 135 -21.49 -0.89 3.96
C HIS A 135 -20.49 -0.07 4.80
N ILE A 136 -19.45 0.53 4.20
CA ILE A 136 -18.50 1.39 4.91
C ILE A 136 -19.13 2.77 5.12
N LYS A 137 -19.74 2.98 6.29
CA LYS A 137 -20.38 4.25 6.69
C LYS A 137 -19.45 5.23 7.41
N SER A 138 -18.22 4.82 7.69
CA SER A 138 -17.25 5.56 8.51
C SER A 138 -16.14 6.24 7.70
N ALA A 139 -16.18 6.24 6.36
CA ALA A 139 -15.18 6.96 5.57
C ALA A 139 -15.44 8.47 5.57
N ILE A 140 -14.37 9.27 5.52
CA ILE A 140 -14.47 10.71 5.29
C ILE A 140 -15.08 10.92 3.89
N PRO A 141 -16.18 11.69 3.74
CA PRO A 141 -16.74 12.00 2.44
C PRO A 141 -15.67 12.74 1.62
N HIS A 142 -15.21 12.12 0.54
CA HIS A 142 -14.27 12.77 -0.37
C HIS A 142 -15.09 13.68 -1.32
N PRO A 143 -14.74 14.96 -1.51
CA PRO A 143 -15.54 15.92 -2.28
C PRO A 143 -15.71 15.60 -3.78
N LEU A 144 -15.15 14.47 -4.25
CA LEU A 144 -15.27 13.96 -5.63
C LEU A 144 -16.16 12.71 -5.73
N ILE A 145 -16.71 12.24 -4.61
CA ILE A 145 -17.58 11.07 -4.53
C ILE A 145 -18.84 11.51 -3.76
N MET A 146 -19.61 12.42 -4.37
CA MET A 146 -20.97 12.76 -3.96
C MET A 146 -21.81 13.03 -5.20
#